data_AF-A0A2P2I5L1-F1
#
_entry.id   AF-A0A2P2I5L1-F1
#
_cell.length_a   1.000
_cell.length_b   1.000
_cell.length_c   1.000
_cell.angle_alpha   90.00
_cell.angle_beta   90.00
_cell.angle_gamma   90.00
#
_symmetry.space_group_name_H-M   'P 1'
#
loop_
_entity.id
_entity.type
_entity.pdbx_description
1 polymer ?
#
loop_
_entity_poly.entity_id
_entity_poly.type
_entity_poly.pdbx_seq_one_letter_code
_entity_poly.pdbx_strand_id
1 'polypeptide(L)'
;MQRSGFRFKIQVNNKGEDNDAEKYYVAYSWVIVELRDINDNKPTFERANIEVPVFEDAEVGKILGIFKARDPDQSGLSQVSYAIDRSSDRRRQFTIDSSGTVKIQRALDREENPRHSVKILAIDDGFPDKTATATLTVIVQDINDNAPRFLNNYRPVLPENQTPKTIIEVLATDDDDRSKGNGPPFHFRMDSTASDEIRASFKVDYIPKGANGDGMAIISSLRTFDREAQKEYHVPIVIKDAGTPQMTGTSTLTIIIGDENDNKMQ
;
A
#
# COMPACT_ATOMS: atom_id res chain seq x y z
N MET A 1 -27.97 -22.42 29.75
CA MET A 1 -29.32 -21.96 29.35
C MET A 1 -29.99 -21.33 30.56
N GLN A 2 -29.81 -20.04 30.74
CA GLN A 2 -30.52 -19.27 31.75
C GLN A 2 -31.94 -19.06 31.20
N ARG A 3 -32.96 -19.55 31.90
CA ARG A 3 -34.35 -19.38 31.45
C ARG A 3 -34.74 -17.92 31.67
N SER A 4 -34.75 -17.13 30.61
CA SER A 4 -35.26 -15.75 30.61
C SER A 4 -36.79 -15.81 30.63
N GLY A 5 -37.39 -15.88 31.81
CA GLY A 5 -38.83 -16.01 31.93
C GLY A 5 -39.31 -15.98 33.37
N PHE A 6 -40.62 -15.75 33.53
CA PHE A 6 -41.27 -15.72 34.82
C PHE A 6 -42.17 -16.95 34.97
N ARG A 7 -42.26 -17.47 36.20
CA ARG A 7 -43.21 -18.52 36.54
C ARG A 7 -44.07 -18.05 37.70
N PHE A 8 -45.37 -17.89 37.45
CA PHE A 8 -46.34 -17.45 38.45
C PHE A 8 -47.31 -18.58 38.78
N LYS A 9 -47.65 -18.70 40.07
CA LYS A 9 -48.71 -19.61 40.54
C LYS A 9 -50.01 -18.81 40.59
N ILE A 10 -51.01 -19.23 39.83
CA ILE A 10 -52.35 -18.64 39.90
C ILE A 10 -53.21 -19.54 40.78
N GLN A 11 -53.93 -18.93 41.71
CA GLN A 11 -54.93 -19.58 42.54
C GLN A 11 -56.32 -19.12 42.08
N VAL A 12 -57.20 -20.08 41.78
CA VAL A 12 -58.61 -19.81 41.46
C VAL A 12 -59.46 -20.32 42.60
N ASN A 13 -60.31 -19.44 43.12
CA ASN A 13 -61.27 -19.74 44.18
C ASN A 13 -62.68 -19.64 43.60
N ASN A 14 -63.51 -20.67 43.79
CA ASN A 14 -64.94 -20.53 43.53
C ASN A 14 -65.58 -19.64 44.61
N LYS A 15 -66.33 -18.60 44.23
CA LYS A 15 -67.26 -17.92 45.13
C LYS A 15 -68.57 -18.69 45.03
N GLY A 16 -68.74 -19.69 45.89
CA GLY A 16 -70.05 -20.35 46.04
C GLY A 16 -71.13 -19.31 46.31
N GLU A 17 -72.28 -19.44 45.64
CA GLU A 17 -73.49 -18.76 46.06
C GLU A 17 -74.03 -19.47 47.31
N ASP A 18 -74.41 -18.65 48.28
CA ASP A 18 -75.11 -18.97 49.54
C ASP A 18 -74.35 -19.71 50.65
N ASN A 19 -73.92 -18.90 51.63
CA ASN A 19 -74.10 -19.04 53.09
C ASN A 19 -73.89 -20.37 53.83
N ASP A 20 -73.33 -21.41 53.23
CA ASP A 20 -72.83 -22.57 53.95
C ASP A 20 -71.31 -22.52 54.10
N ALA A 21 -70.85 -22.64 55.34
CA ALA A 21 -69.46 -22.50 55.76
C ALA A 21 -68.55 -23.68 55.33
N GLU A 22 -68.80 -24.32 54.18
CA GLU A 22 -68.07 -25.52 53.78
C GLU A 22 -67.56 -25.51 52.33
N LYS A 23 -66.22 -25.49 52.25
CA LYS A 23 -65.34 -25.80 51.10
C LYS A 23 -65.35 -24.84 49.93
N TYR A 24 -64.50 -23.83 50.05
CA TYR A 24 -63.87 -23.21 48.88
C TYR A 24 -63.02 -24.24 48.14
N TYR A 25 -63.44 -24.63 46.94
CA TYR A 25 -62.54 -25.36 46.05
C TYR A 25 -61.48 -24.39 45.53
N VAL A 26 -60.23 -24.73 45.84
CA VAL A 26 -59.06 -23.99 45.38
C VAL A 26 -58.36 -24.84 44.32
N ALA A 27 -58.19 -24.26 43.13
CA ALA A 27 -57.34 -24.83 42.09
C ALA A 27 -56.09 -23.98 41.93
N TYR A 28 -54.97 -24.63 41.66
CA TYR A 28 -53.72 -23.95 41.31
C TYR A 28 -53.33 -24.29 39.89
N SER A 29 -52.88 -23.29 39.15
CA SER A 29 -52.23 -23.49 37.86
C SER A 29 -50.92 -22.71 37.80
N TRP A 30 -49.99 -23.20 37.00
CA TRP A 30 -48.75 -22.49 36.71
C TRP A 30 -48.88 -21.78 35.38
N VAL A 31 -48.60 -20.46 35.39
CA VAL A 31 -48.37 -19.71 34.16
C VAL A 31 -46.86 -19.56 33.98
N ILE A 32 -46.38 -20.01 32.82
CA ILE A 32 -44.99 -19.87 32.40
C ILE A 32 -44.98 -18.77 31.34
N VAL A 33 -44.26 -17.69 31.63
CA VAL A 33 -44.00 -16.61 30.68
C VAL A 33 -42.59 -16.78 30.17
N GLU A 34 -42.46 -17.05 28.87
CA GLU A 34 -41.17 -17.13 28.18
C GLU A 34 -40.88 -15.77 27.53
N LEU A 35 -39.73 -15.16 27.86
CA LEU A 35 -39.28 -13.96 27.17
C LEU A 35 -38.55 -14.39 25.90
N ARG A 36 -38.97 -13.82 24.77
CA ARG A 36 -38.27 -13.97 23.50
C ARG A 36 -37.24 -12.87 23.35
N ASP A 37 -36.04 -13.27 22.96
CA ASP A 37 -34.99 -12.34 22.58
C ASP A 37 -35.37 -11.60 21.30
N ILE A 38 -34.95 -10.34 21.19
CA ILE A 38 -35.04 -9.52 19.98
C ILE A 38 -33.64 -9.00 19.67
N ASN A 39 -33.35 -8.68 18.41
CA ASN A 39 -32.07 -8.05 18.06
C ASN A 39 -32.04 -6.60 18.58
N ASP A 40 -31.71 -6.40 19.85
CA ASP A 40 -31.63 -5.08 20.49
C ASP A 40 -30.19 -4.63 20.78
N ASN A 41 -29.21 -5.53 20.71
CA ASN A 41 -27.79 -5.18 20.76
C ASN A 41 -27.18 -5.11 19.36
N LYS A 42 -25.92 -4.71 19.27
CA LYS A 42 -25.17 -4.71 18.00
C LYS A 42 -23.82 -5.36 18.23
N PRO A 43 -23.16 -5.86 17.18
CA PRO A 43 -21.82 -6.38 17.32
C PRO A 43 -20.86 -5.33 17.88
N THR A 44 -19.87 -5.77 18.64
CA THR A 44 -18.80 -4.92 19.16
C THR A 44 -17.45 -5.58 18.92
N PHE A 45 -16.55 -4.86 18.25
CA PHE A 45 -15.19 -5.35 18.03
C PHE A 45 -14.37 -5.36 19.33
N GLU A 46 -13.59 -6.42 19.55
CA GLU A 46 -12.61 -6.48 20.64
C GLU A 46 -11.53 -5.40 20.49
N ARG A 47 -11.21 -5.03 19.24
CA ARG A 47 -10.32 -3.92 18.88
C ARG A 47 -10.91 -3.12 17.73
N ALA A 48 -11.18 -1.84 17.98
CA ALA A 48 -11.77 -0.96 16.97
C ALA A 48 -10.75 -0.49 15.90
N ASN A 49 -9.45 -0.51 16.19
CA ASN A 49 -8.40 -0.11 15.25
C ASN A 49 -7.19 -1.06 15.36
N ILE A 50 -6.69 -1.48 14.21
CA ILE A 50 -5.46 -2.26 14.08
C ILE A 50 -4.58 -1.56 13.05
N GLU A 51 -3.32 -1.27 13.40
CA GLU A 51 -2.32 -0.74 12.48
C GLU A 51 -1.23 -1.80 12.26
N VAL A 52 -0.86 -2.02 11.00
CA VAL A 52 0.07 -3.09 10.60
C VAL A 52 1.07 -2.54 9.60
N PRO A 53 2.37 -2.47 9.94
CA PRO A 53 3.41 -2.24 8.96
C PRO A 53 3.66 -3.52 8.15
N VAL A 54 3.80 -3.38 6.83
CA VAL A 54 4.06 -4.52 5.93
C VAL A 54 4.93 -4.06 4.77
N PHE A 55 5.99 -4.80 4.44
CA PHE A 55 6.79 -4.54 3.23
C PHE A 55 5.96 -4.75 1.96
N GLU A 56 6.25 -3.99 0.91
CA GLU A 56 5.50 -4.08 -0.36
C GLU A 56 5.71 -5.39 -1.13
N ASP A 57 6.87 -6.05 -0.97
CA ASP A 57 7.14 -7.40 -1.48
C ASP A 57 6.36 -8.51 -0.76
N ALA A 58 5.52 -8.17 0.22
CA ALA A 58 4.72 -9.14 0.94
C ALA A 58 3.83 -9.95 -0.01
N GLU A 59 3.98 -11.28 0.08
CA GLU A 59 3.23 -12.21 -0.76
C GLU A 59 1.71 -12.05 -0.61
N VAL A 60 1.00 -12.22 -1.72
CA VAL A 60 -0.45 -12.35 -1.74
C VAL A 60 -0.85 -13.52 -0.83
N GLY A 61 -1.83 -13.29 0.05
CA GLY A 61 -2.25 -14.24 1.08
C GLY A 61 -1.65 -14.01 2.46
N LYS A 62 -0.63 -13.13 2.59
CA LYS A 62 -0.09 -12.75 3.90
C LYS A 62 -1.18 -12.22 4.82
N ILE A 63 -1.24 -12.76 6.03
CA ILE A 63 -2.20 -12.35 7.07
C ILE A 63 -1.75 -11.03 7.68
N LEU A 64 -2.65 -10.05 7.69
CA LEU A 64 -2.41 -8.73 8.29
C LEU A 64 -2.96 -8.63 9.70
N GLY A 65 -4.08 -9.32 9.97
CA GLY A 65 -4.68 -9.32 11.30
C GLY A 65 -5.96 -10.14 11.34
N ILE A 66 -6.48 -10.32 12.55
CA ILE A 66 -7.74 -11.03 12.78
C ILE A 66 -8.65 -10.09 13.55
N PHE A 67 -9.83 -9.82 12.99
CA PHE A 67 -10.87 -9.03 13.61
C PHE A 67 -11.86 -9.96 14.30
N LYS A 68 -12.17 -9.64 15.56
CA LYS A 68 -13.16 -10.37 16.35
C LYS A 68 -14.18 -9.39 16.89
N ALA A 69 -15.44 -9.68 16.65
CA ALA A 69 -16.56 -8.98 17.23
C ALA A 69 -17.47 -9.94 17.99
N ARG A 70 -18.15 -9.41 19.00
CA ARG A 70 -19.10 -10.13 19.84
C ARG A 70 -20.42 -9.39 19.85
N ASP A 71 -21.50 -10.15 19.75
CA ASP A 71 -22.85 -9.66 19.95
C ASP A 71 -23.45 -10.34 21.19
N PRO A 72 -24.01 -9.59 22.15
CA PRO A 72 -24.53 -10.15 23.39
C PRO A 72 -25.94 -10.78 23.27
N ASP A 73 -26.60 -10.71 22.10
CA ASP A 73 -27.92 -11.31 21.89
C ASP A 73 -27.89 -12.86 21.95
N GLN A 74 -29.04 -13.49 22.16
CA GLN A 74 -29.15 -14.94 22.32
C GLN A 74 -28.96 -15.68 21.00
N SER A 75 -28.64 -16.99 21.09
CA SER A 75 -28.26 -17.83 19.96
C SER A 75 -29.21 -17.70 18.76
N GLY A 76 -28.66 -17.31 17.60
CA GLY A 76 -29.38 -17.06 16.35
C GLY A 76 -29.66 -15.58 16.05
N LEU A 77 -29.28 -14.67 16.96
CA LEU A 77 -29.25 -13.21 16.76
C LEU A 77 -27.86 -12.62 17.06
N SER A 78 -26.90 -13.46 17.49
CA SER A 78 -25.53 -13.05 17.83
C SER A 78 -24.45 -13.61 16.89
N GLN A 79 -24.83 -14.25 15.79
CA GLN A 79 -23.85 -14.76 14.85
C GLN A 79 -23.28 -13.61 14.02
N VAL A 80 -21.99 -13.35 14.19
CA VAL A 80 -21.31 -12.26 13.49
C VAL A 80 -20.67 -12.77 12.20
N SER A 81 -20.98 -12.10 11.09
CA SER A 81 -20.28 -12.22 9.82
C SER A 81 -19.37 -11.00 9.57
N TYR A 82 -18.32 -11.18 8.76
CA TYR A 82 -17.34 -10.13 8.49
C TYR A 82 -17.29 -9.76 7.02
N ALA A 83 -17.11 -8.47 6.74
CA ALA A 83 -16.93 -7.95 5.39
C ALA A 83 -15.97 -6.75 5.38
N ILE A 84 -15.40 -6.47 4.20
CA ILE A 84 -14.68 -5.21 3.95
C ILE A 84 -15.65 -4.25 3.27
N ASP A 85 -15.78 -3.04 3.81
CA ASP A 85 -16.50 -1.95 3.14
C ASP A 85 -15.71 -1.52 1.89
N ARG A 86 -16.28 -1.85 0.72
CA ARG A 86 -15.64 -1.62 -0.58
C ARG A 86 -15.49 -0.14 -0.95
N SER A 87 -16.16 0.77 -0.23
CA SER A 87 -15.89 2.20 -0.38
C SER A 87 -14.50 2.59 0.12
N SER A 88 -13.96 1.85 1.10
CA SER A 88 -12.62 2.03 1.70
C SER A 88 -11.51 1.21 1.02
N ASP A 89 -11.87 0.17 0.25
CA ASP A 89 -10.95 -0.67 -0.51
C ASP A 89 -11.46 -0.88 -1.95
N ARG A 90 -11.44 0.20 -2.74
CA ARG A 90 -11.98 0.20 -4.11
C ARG A 90 -11.21 -0.71 -5.07
N ARG A 91 -9.90 -0.88 -4.83
CA ARG A 91 -9.00 -1.69 -5.67
C ARG A 91 -9.01 -3.18 -5.30
N ARG A 92 -9.76 -3.55 -4.26
CA ARG A 92 -9.82 -4.93 -3.71
C ARG A 92 -8.43 -5.43 -3.34
N GLN A 93 -7.67 -4.57 -2.68
CA GLN A 93 -6.32 -4.85 -2.24
C GLN A 93 -6.30 -5.91 -1.12
N PHE A 94 -7.40 -6.00 -0.37
CA PHE A 94 -7.53 -6.90 0.78
C PHE A 94 -8.77 -7.78 0.70
N THR A 95 -8.69 -8.91 1.41
CA THR A 95 -9.78 -9.86 1.58
C THR A 95 -9.94 -10.21 3.05
N ILE A 96 -11.15 -10.59 3.45
CA ILE A 96 -11.48 -11.07 4.80
C ILE A 96 -12.26 -12.38 4.69
N ASP A 97 -11.90 -13.37 5.50
CA ASP A 97 -12.63 -14.63 5.57
C ASP A 97 -13.66 -14.68 6.71
N SER A 98 -14.43 -15.77 6.79
CA SER A 98 -15.47 -15.95 7.81
C SER A 98 -14.94 -16.02 9.25
N SER A 99 -13.64 -16.23 9.44
CA SER A 99 -12.99 -16.19 10.76
C SER A 99 -12.58 -14.78 11.19
N GLY A 100 -12.80 -13.78 10.32
CA GLY A 100 -12.37 -12.40 10.51
C GLY A 100 -10.90 -12.17 10.17
N THR A 101 -10.23 -13.14 9.51
CA THR A 101 -8.83 -13.01 9.12
C THR A 101 -8.70 -12.17 7.85
N VAL A 102 -7.97 -11.06 7.94
CA VAL A 102 -7.69 -10.16 6.81
C VAL A 102 -6.36 -10.52 6.18
N LYS A 103 -6.34 -10.64 4.84
CA LYS A 103 -5.15 -10.99 4.05
C LYS A 103 -4.93 -10.02 2.89
N ILE A 104 -3.69 -9.94 2.44
CA ILE A 104 -3.33 -9.32 1.16
C ILE A 104 -3.98 -10.11 0.02
N GLN A 105 -4.72 -9.44 -0.85
CA GLN A 105 -5.38 -10.04 -2.01
C GLN A 105 -4.68 -9.68 -3.33
N ARG A 106 -3.96 -8.55 -3.36
CA ARG A 106 -3.18 -8.06 -4.50
C ARG A 106 -1.83 -7.54 -4.01
N ALA A 107 -0.80 -7.63 -4.85
CA ALA A 107 0.53 -7.11 -4.54
C ALA A 107 0.46 -5.63 -4.15
N LEU A 108 1.16 -5.29 -3.07
CA LEU A 108 1.28 -3.92 -2.60
C LEU A 108 2.40 -3.22 -3.40
N ASP A 109 2.30 -1.90 -3.47
CA ASP A 109 3.24 -1.03 -4.15
C ASP A 109 3.19 0.29 -3.37
N ARG A 110 4.31 0.64 -2.74
CA ARG A 110 4.44 1.80 -1.88
C ARG A 110 4.51 3.08 -2.71
N GLU A 111 5.09 3.04 -3.90
CA GLU A 111 5.11 4.17 -4.84
C GLU A 111 3.70 4.50 -5.30
N GLU A 112 2.84 3.48 -5.45
CA GLU A 112 1.44 3.69 -5.81
C GLU A 112 0.57 4.11 -4.61
N ASN A 113 0.68 3.44 -3.47
CA ASN A 113 -0.06 3.82 -2.26
C ASN A 113 0.64 3.38 -0.96
N PRO A 114 1.29 4.30 -0.23
CA PRO A 114 2.03 3.96 0.98
C PRO A 114 1.12 3.63 2.18
N ARG A 115 -0.19 3.95 2.12
CA ARG A 115 -1.10 3.80 3.25
C ARG A 115 -2.51 3.41 2.84
N HIS A 116 -3.00 2.31 3.40
CA HIS A 116 -4.40 1.90 3.24
C HIS A 116 -5.17 2.05 4.55
N SER A 117 -6.37 2.61 4.49
CA SER A 117 -7.32 2.69 5.60
C SER A 117 -8.58 1.92 5.22
N VAL A 118 -8.69 0.69 5.72
CA VAL A 118 -9.71 -0.28 5.32
C VAL A 118 -10.71 -0.43 6.45
N LYS A 119 -11.98 -0.22 6.15
CA LYS A 119 -13.08 -0.42 7.11
C LYS A 119 -13.54 -1.87 7.09
N ILE A 120 -13.48 -2.51 8.25
CA ILE A 120 -13.96 -3.86 8.50
C ILE A 120 -15.33 -3.78 9.15
N LEU A 121 -16.30 -4.49 8.60
CA LEU A 121 -17.68 -4.57 9.07
C LEU A 121 -17.88 -5.89 9.82
N ALA A 122 -18.55 -5.82 10.96
CA ALA A 122 -19.13 -6.95 11.67
C ALA A 122 -20.65 -6.80 11.61
N ILE A 123 -21.35 -7.81 11.11
CA ILE A 123 -22.80 -7.77 10.83
C ILE A 123 -23.43 -8.95 11.57
N ASP A 124 -24.42 -8.68 12.43
CA ASP A 124 -25.21 -9.73 13.10
C ASP A 124 -26.20 -10.41 12.12
N ASP A 125 -26.83 -11.48 12.58
CA ASP A 125 -27.84 -12.23 11.83
C ASP A 125 -29.29 -11.86 12.22
N GLY A 126 -29.46 -10.78 12.99
CA GLY A 126 -30.77 -10.33 13.43
C GLY A 126 -31.57 -9.58 12.36
N PHE A 127 -32.84 -9.26 12.66
CA PHE A 127 -33.71 -8.46 11.77
C PHE A 127 -34.35 -7.27 12.50
N PRO A 128 -34.14 -6.02 12.03
CA PRO A 128 -33.14 -5.64 11.03
C PRO A 128 -31.72 -6.00 11.51
N ASP A 129 -30.80 -6.21 10.57
CA ASP A 129 -29.40 -6.47 10.89
C ASP A 129 -28.74 -5.21 11.46
N LYS A 130 -27.78 -5.39 12.37
CA LYS A 130 -26.96 -4.29 12.85
C LYS A 130 -25.49 -4.54 12.58
N THR A 131 -24.81 -3.43 12.33
CA THR A 131 -23.41 -3.43 11.91
C THR A 131 -22.56 -2.64 12.89
N ALA A 132 -21.34 -3.12 13.12
CA ALA A 132 -20.24 -2.36 13.69
C ALA A 132 -19.09 -2.23 12.69
N THR A 133 -18.27 -1.20 12.88
CA THR A 133 -17.12 -0.90 12.02
C THR A 133 -15.85 -0.80 12.85
N ALA A 134 -14.78 -1.42 12.36
CA ALA A 134 -13.41 -1.23 12.82
C ALA A 134 -12.52 -0.81 11.65
N THR A 135 -11.33 -0.26 11.94
CA THR A 135 -10.38 0.19 10.92
C THR A 135 -9.10 -0.65 10.96
N LEU A 136 -8.70 -1.16 9.80
CA LEU A 136 -7.36 -1.68 9.55
C LEU A 136 -6.55 -0.60 8.81
N THR A 137 -5.49 -0.10 9.44
CA THR A 137 -4.51 0.77 8.81
C THR A 137 -3.31 -0.06 8.39
N VAL A 138 -3.06 -0.16 7.08
CA VAL A 138 -1.86 -0.84 6.54
C VAL A 138 -0.85 0.23 6.17
N ILE A 139 0.33 0.20 6.78
CA ILE A 139 1.45 1.08 6.45
C ILE A 139 2.43 0.29 5.59
N VAL A 140 2.47 0.57 4.31
CA VAL A 140 3.37 -0.12 3.38
C VAL A 140 4.79 0.39 3.64
N GLN A 141 5.71 -0.54 3.92
CA GLN A 141 7.12 -0.27 4.12
C GLN A 141 7.86 -0.46 2.80
N ASP A 142 8.76 0.49 2.55
CA ASP A 142 9.61 0.55 1.37
C ASP A 142 10.61 -0.61 1.31
N ILE A 143 10.81 -1.12 0.10
CA ILE A 143 11.95 -1.93 -0.31
C ILE A 143 12.67 -1.20 -1.46
N ASN A 144 13.89 -1.61 -1.79
CA ASN A 144 14.62 -1.03 -2.93
C ASN A 144 14.27 -1.82 -4.21
N ASP A 145 13.14 -1.51 -4.84
CA ASP A 145 12.67 -2.17 -6.07
C ASP A 145 12.52 -1.23 -7.28
N ASN A 146 12.88 0.06 -7.15
CA ASN A 146 12.96 0.99 -8.27
C ASN A 146 14.41 1.30 -8.68
N ALA A 147 14.78 0.88 -9.90
CA ALA A 147 16.10 1.19 -10.43
C ALA A 147 16.27 2.69 -10.76
N PRO A 148 17.45 3.28 -10.51
CA PRO A 148 17.68 4.69 -10.75
C PRO A 148 17.74 5.05 -12.24
N ARG A 149 17.26 6.24 -12.58
CA ARG A 149 17.22 6.80 -13.95
C ARG A 149 17.71 8.24 -13.95
N PHE A 150 18.01 8.79 -15.13
CA PHE A 150 18.29 10.22 -15.24
C PHE A 150 17.13 11.05 -14.70
N LEU A 151 17.47 12.11 -13.96
CA LEU A 151 16.49 13.07 -13.44
C LEU A 151 15.73 13.76 -14.57
N ASN A 152 16.42 14.05 -15.68
CA ASN A 152 15.86 14.72 -16.85
C ASN A 152 16.19 13.97 -18.13
N ASN A 153 15.44 14.26 -19.21
CA ASN A 153 15.80 13.84 -20.56
C ASN A 153 16.93 14.72 -21.12
N TYR A 154 18.15 14.47 -20.65
CA TYR A 154 19.34 15.24 -21.05
C TYR A 154 19.66 15.06 -22.54
N ARG A 155 19.73 16.18 -23.28
CA ARG A 155 20.11 16.25 -24.70
C ARG A 155 21.02 17.46 -24.96
N PRO A 156 22.25 17.46 -24.45
CA PRO A 156 23.16 18.58 -24.64
C PRO A 156 23.54 18.74 -26.11
N VAL A 157 23.70 20.00 -26.54
CA VAL A 157 24.30 20.35 -27.82
C VAL A 157 25.74 20.79 -27.57
N LEU A 158 26.70 20.09 -28.16
CA LEU A 158 28.11 20.44 -28.17
C LEU A 158 28.42 21.07 -29.53
N PRO A 159 28.73 22.38 -29.62
CA PRO A 159 29.19 22.97 -30.87
C PRO A 159 30.44 22.23 -31.38
N GLU A 160 30.56 22.04 -32.68
CA GLU A 160 31.73 21.44 -33.31
C GLU A 160 32.98 22.32 -33.19
N ASN A 161 34.15 21.76 -33.52
CA ASN A 161 35.46 22.45 -33.46
C ASN A 161 35.87 23.00 -32.08
N GLN A 162 35.10 22.72 -31.04
CA GLN A 162 35.41 23.12 -29.67
C GLN A 162 36.55 22.26 -29.11
N THR A 163 37.46 22.91 -28.36
CA THR A 163 38.46 22.17 -27.58
C THR A 163 37.79 21.30 -26.50
N PRO A 164 38.45 20.21 -26.05
CA PRO A 164 37.94 19.35 -24.99
C PRO A 164 37.45 20.14 -23.77
N LYS A 165 36.19 19.91 -23.37
CA LYS A 165 35.52 20.67 -22.30
C LYS A 165 34.41 19.86 -21.63
N THR A 166 33.96 20.33 -20.47
CA THR A 166 32.74 19.83 -19.84
C THR A 166 31.53 20.16 -20.72
N ILE A 167 30.69 19.15 -20.95
CA ILE A 167 29.47 19.24 -21.76
C ILE A 167 28.27 19.47 -20.86
N ILE A 168 28.05 18.59 -19.87
CA ILE A 168 26.86 18.62 -19.01
C ILE A 168 27.08 17.91 -17.69
N GLU A 169 26.31 18.34 -16.69
CA GLU A 169 26.14 17.68 -15.40
C GLU A 169 24.83 16.87 -15.40
N VAL A 170 24.92 15.60 -15.03
CA VAL A 170 23.80 14.65 -15.05
C VAL A 170 23.50 14.16 -13.64
N LEU A 171 22.24 14.32 -13.24
CA LEU A 171 21.69 13.82 -11.98
C LEU A 171 20.79 12.62 -12.24
N ALA A 172 20.53 11.86 -11.18
CA ALA A 172 19.63 10.71 -11.19
C ALA A 172 18.56 10.83 -10.12
N THR A 173 17.55 9.98 -10.25
CA THR A 173 16.48 9.76 -9.27
C THR A 173 15.91 8.36 -9.47
N ASP A 174 15.30 7.84 -8.43
CA ASP A 174 14.36 6.72 -8.43
C ASP A 174 13.10 7.15 -7.65
N ASP A 175 12.19 6.20 -7.46
CA ASP A 175 10.90 6.41 -6.82
C ASP A 175 10.85 5.80 -5.39
N ASP A 176 11.94 5.11 -4.95
CA ASP A 176 12.07 4.51 -3.61
C ASP A 176 12.16 5.56 -2.47
N ASP A 177 11.84 5.15 -1.24
CA ASP A 177 11.87 6.05 -0.07
C ASP A 177 13.30 6.29 0.43
N ARG A 178 13.85 7.45 0.02
CA ARG A 178 15.13 7.98 0.49
C ARG A 178 15.31 7.95 2.01
N SER A 179 14.25 8.13 2.80
CA SER A 179 14.34 8.14 4.27
C SER A 179 14.68 6.76 4.86
N LYS A 180 14.51 5.70 4.07
CA LYS A 180 14.83 4.31 4.42
C LYS A 180 16.22 3.88 3.95
N GLY A 181 16.94 4.76 3.25
CA GLY A 181 18.25 4.46 2.68
C GLY A 181 18.19 3.71 1.36
N ASN A 182 17.02 3.66 0.73
CA ASN A 182 16.83 3.19 -0.62
C ASN A 182 17.00 4.37 -1.59
N GLY A 183 17.52 4.08 -2.78
CA GLY A 183 17.91 5.11 -3.76
C GLY A 183 19.24 5.83 -3.49
N PRO A 184 19.30 7.16 -3.34
CA PRO A 184 20.57 7.90 -3.32
C PRO A 184 21.47 7.57 -2.10
N PRO A 185 22.80 7.73 -2.21
CA PRO A 185 23.53 8.35 -3.32
C PRO A 185 23.70 7.44 -4.53
N PHE A 186 23.61 8.03 -5.71
CA PHE A 186 23.77 7.39 -7.00
C PHE A 186 25.23 7.37 -7.44
N HIS A 187 25.71 6.20 -7.82
CA HIS A 187 27.02 6.00 -8.41
C HIS A 187 26.92 5.92 -9.93
N PHE A 188 27.64 6.80 -10.63
CA PHE A 188 27.64 6.87 -12.09
C PHE A 188 28.92 6.28 -12.68
N ARG A 189 28.81 5.65 -13.85
CA ARG A 189 29.96 5.26 -14.66
C ARG A 189 29.56 5.10 -16.13
N MET A 190 30.53 5.19 -17.04
CA MET A 190 30.33 4.72 -18.40
C MET A 190 30.03 3.21 -18.41
N ASP A 191 29.08 2.80 -19.23
CA ASP A 191 28.77 1.38 -19.40
C ASP A 191 29.92 0.64 -20.08
N SER A 192 30.13 -0.62 -19.70
CA SER A 192 31.05 -1.55 -20.37
C SER A 192 30.68 -1.84 -21.83
N THR A 193 29.44 -1.57 -22.24
CA THR A 193 28.97 -1.69 -23.62
C THR A 193 29.37 -0.51 -24.52
N ALA A 194 29.92 0.58 -23.97
CA ALA A 194 30.42 1.70 -24.76
C ALA A 194 31.49 1.23 -25.77
N SER A 195 31.38 1.68 -27.02
CA SER A 195 32.37 1.39 -28.05
C SER A 195 33.71 2.08 -27.76
N ASP A 196 34.78 1.61 -28.41
CA ASP A 196 36.10 2.24 -28.29
C ASP A 196 36.09 3.69 -28.78
N GLU A 197 35.25 4.00 -29.79
CA GLU A 197 35.05 5.38 -30.22
C GLU A 197 34.43 6.25 -29.12
N ILE A 198 33.39 5.76 -28.44
CA ILE A 198 32.74 6.50 -27.34
C ILE A 198 33.73 6.72 -26.18
N ARG A 199 34.51 5.68 -25.83
CA ARG A 199 35.56 5.76 -24.80
C ARG A 199 36.69 6.72 -25.17
N ALA A 200 37.02 6.82 -26.46
CA ALA A 200 38.02 7.78 -26.95
C ALA A 200 37.46 9.20 -27.07
N SER A 201 36.13 9.36 -27.17
CA SER A 201 35.48 10.65 -27.43
C SER A 201 34.97 11.35 -26.17
N PHE A 202 34.51 10.59 -25.17
CA PHE A 202 33.86 11.14 -23.98
C PHE A 202 34.38 10.52 -22.69
N LYS A 203 34.30 11.31 -21.62
CA LYS A 203 34.60 10.88 -20.26
C LYS A 203 33.37 11.08 -19.38
N VAL A 204 33.12 10.13 -18.47
CA VAL A 204 32.09 10.21 -17.43
C VAL A 204 32.79 10.19 -16.08
N ASP A 205 32.89 11.36 -15.44
CA ASP A 205 33.44 11.52 -14.10
C ASP A 205 32.30 11.49 -13.07
N TYR A 206 32.51 10.81 -11.94
CA TYR A 206 31.54 10.73 -10.85
C TYR A 206 31.94 11.63 -9.68
N ILE A 207 31.00 12.43 -9.19
CA ILE A 207 31.14 13.26 -8.00
C ILE A 207 30.22 12.71 -6.91
N PRO A 208 30.75 12.06 -5.85
CA PRO A 208 29.93 11.35 -4.86
C PRO A 208 28.88 12.13 -4.11
N LYS A 209 29.15 13.40 -3.82
CA LYS A 209 28.16 14.27 -3.18
C LYS A 209 27.28 15.01 -4.19
N GLY A 210 27.71 15.15 -5.43
CA GLY A 210 27.05 16.04 -6.40
C GLY A 210 26.75 17.43 -5.83
N ALA A 211 25.80 18.15 -6.43
CA ALA A 211 25.32 19.44 -5.92
C ALA A 211 24.25 19.30 -4.83
N ASN A 212 23.52 18.17 -4.80
CA ASN A 212 22.36 17.91 -3.94
C ASN A 212 22.58 16.86 -2.85
N GLY A 213 23.79 16.30 -2.74
CA GLY A 213 24.10 15.18 -1.82
C GLY A 213 23.91 13.79 -2.44
N ASP A 214 23.36 13.69 -3.66
CA ASP A 214 22.84 12.43 -4.22
C ASP A 214 23.78 11.79 -5.23
N GLY A 215 24.95 12.38 -5.45
CA GLY A 215 25.87 11.97 -6.51
C GLY A 215 25.50 12.58 -7.87
N MET A 216 26.51 12.85 -8.69
CA MET A 216 26.34 13.47 -10.01
C MET A 216 27.41 12.95 -10.98
N ALA A 217 27.08 12.88 -12.27
CA ALA A 217 28.05 12.66 -13.34
C ALA A 217 28.42 13.97 -14.04
N ILE A 218 29.70 14.17 -14.33
CA ILE A 218 30.19 15.18 -15.27
C ILE A 218 30.57 14.48 -16.57
N ILE A 219 29.98 14.92 -17.67
CA ILE A 219 30.28 14.42 -19.00
C ILE A 219 31.15 15.46 -19.71
N SER A 220 32.30 15.03 -20.23
CA SER A 220 33.27 15.89 -20.91
C SER A 220 33.69 15.30 -22.25
N SER A 221 33.98 16.17 -23.22
CA SER A 221 34.64 15.77 -24.46
C SER A 221 36.14 15.54 -24.23
N LEU A 222 36.71 14.58 -24.95
CA LEU A 222 38.15 14.26 -24.94
C LEU A 222 38.86 14.67 -26.24
N ARG A 223 38.09 14.95 -27.30
CA ARG A 223 38.57 15.40 -28.60
C ARG A 223 37.66 16.49 -29.17
N THR A 224 38.10 17.10 -30.27
CA THR A 224 37.25 17.94 -31.11
C THR A 224 36.30 17.07 -31.95
N PHE A 225 35.15 17.61 -32.30
CA PHE A 225 34.15 16.96 -33.14
C PHE A 225 33.93 17.77 -34.41
N ASP A 226 33.53 17.05 -35.45
CA ASP A 226 33.14 17.56 -36.75
C ASP A 226 31.74 17.00 -37.02
N ARG A 227 30.78 17.90 -37.21
CA ARG A 227 29.38 17.56 -37.40
C ARG A 227 29.15 16.83 -38.72
N GLU A 228 29.88 17.18 -39.76
CA GLU A 228 29.75 16.54 -41.08
C GLU A 228 30.19 15.09 -41.03
N ALA A 229 31.15 14.76 -40.16
CA ALA A 229 31.53 13.38 -39.89
C ALA A 229 30.44 12.63 -39.10
N GLN A 230 29.96 13.20 -37.99
CA GLN A 230 28.91 12.59 -37.16
C GLN A 230 28.12 13.61 -36.35
N LYS A 231 26.79 13.57 -36.49
CA LYS A 231 25.87 14.57 -35.91
C LYS A 231 25.45 14.30 -34.47
N GLU A 232 25.58 13.06 -34.00
CA GLU A 232 25.18 12.69 -32.64
C GLU A 232 25.97 11.49 -32.12
N TYR A 233 26.13 11.45 -30.80
CA TYR A 233 26.79 10.36 -30.09
C TYR A 233 25.90 9.83 -28.96
N HIS A 234 25.92 8.52 -28.78
CA HIS A 234 25.13 7.82 -27.77
C HIS A 234 26.09 7.29 -26.70
N VAL A 235 26.09 7.92 -25.53
CA VAL A 235 26.96 7.56 -24.41
C VAL A 235 26.16 6.72 -23.41
N PRO A 236 26.37 5.40 -23.33
CA PRO A 236 25.68 4.56 -22.35
C PRO A 236 26.29 4.78 -20.96
N ILE A 237 25.43 5.08 -19.99
CA ILE A 237 25.77 5.38 -18.61
C ILE A 237 25.01 4.43 -17.70
N VAL A 238 25.73 3.83 -16.77
CA VAL A 238 25.17 3.01 -15.70
C VAL A 238 25.05 3.86 -14.45
N ILE A 239 23.89 3.78 -13.81
CA ILE A 239 23.56 4.44 -12.56
C ILE A 239 23.24 3.34 -11.55
N LYS A 240 23.88 3.38 -10.39
CA LYS A 240 23.65 2.43 -9.30
C LYS A 240 23.20 3.17 -8.06
N ASP A 241 22.18 2.67 -7.38
CA ASP A 241 21.72 3.24 -6.11
C ASP A 241 22.58 2.76 -4.92
N ALA A 242 22.20 3.18 -3.72
CA ALA A 242 22.77 2.79 -2.45
C ALA A 242 21.86 1.84 -1.63
N GLY A 243 20.72 1.41 -2.19
CA GLY A 243 19.76 0.57 -1.50
C GLY A 243 20.22 -0.87 -1.29
N THR A 244 19.40 -1.68 -0.62
CA THR A 244 19.73 -3.10 -0.34
C THR A 244 18.55 -4.01 -0.71
N PRO A 245 18.67 -4.88 -1.73
CA PRO A 245 19.81 -5.01 -2.65
C PRO A 245 19.95 -3.76 -3.53
N GLN A 246 21.18 -3.43 -3.92
CA GLN A 246 21.39 -2.30 -4.82
C GLN A 246 20.82 -2.60 -6.20
N MET A 247 20.09 -1.65 -6.78
CA MET A 247 19.62 -1.72 -8.16
C MET A 247 20.48 -0.87 -9.09
N THR A 248 20.36 -1.17 -10.38
CA THR A 248 21.17 -0.56 -11.42
C THR A 248 20.27 -0.21 -12.60
N GLY A 249 20.24 1.06 -12.98
CA GLY A 249 19.65 1.52 -14.22
C GLY A 249 20.70 1.76 -15.28
N THR A 250 20.32 1.56 -16.54
CA THR A 250 21.13 1.94 -17.71
C THR A 250 20.39 3.03 -18.47
N SER A 251 21.07 4.15 -18.71
CA SER A 251 20.53 5.29 -19.45
C SER A 251 21.51 5.71 -20.54
N THR A 252 21.02 6.06 -21.72
CA THR A 252 21.87 6.52 -22.82
C THR A 252 21.74 8.03 -22.97
N LEU A 253 22.86 8.75 -22.84
CA LEU A 253 22.92 10.19 -23.07
C LEU A 253 23.17 10.44 -24.57
N THR A 254 22.22 11.11 -25.24
CA THR A 254 22.40 11.57 -26.63
C THR A 254 23.04 12.95 -26.63
N ILE A 255 24.27 13.05 -27.14
CA ILE A 255 24.99 14.32 -27.33
C ILE A 255 24.85 14.70 -28.80
N ILE A 256 24.30 15.88 -29.06
CA ILE A 256 24.11 16.41 -30.42
C ILE A 256 25.30 17.31 -30.75
N ILE A 257 25.91 17.12 -31.92
CA ILE A 257 26.95 18.02 -32.43
C ILE A 257 26.28 19.18 -33.16
N GLY A 258 26.46 20.39 -32.64
CA GLY A 258 25.92 21.62 -33.20
C GLY A 258 26.76 22.11 -34.37
N ASP A 259 26.07 22.64 -35.38
CA ASP A 259 26.64 23.21 -36.60
C ASP A 259 27.29 24.56 -36.31
N GLU A 260 28.56 24.73 -36.67
CA GLU A 260 29.20 26.03 -36.84
C GLU A 260 29.45 26.23 -38.33
N ASN A 261 29.12 27.40 -38.89
CA ASN A 261 29.22 27.62 -40.33
C ASN A 261 30.69 27.75 -40.79
N ASP A 262 31.38 26.63 -40.92
CA ASP A 262 32.79 26.47 -41.26
C ASP A 262 33.01 25.85 -42.65
N ASN A 263 31.92 25.43 -43.30
CA ASN A 263 31.91 24.97 -44.67
C ASN A 263 31.96 26.14 -45.67
N LYS A 264 32.88 26.08 -46.64
CA LYS A 264 32.91 27.03 -47.76
C LYS A 264 31.62 26.88 -48.57
N MET A 265 31.01 28.02 -48.95
CA MET A 265 29.96 27.99 -49.98
C MET A 265 30.52 27.32 -51.24
N GLN A 266 29.89 26.23 -51.67
CA GLN A 266 30.15 25.59 -52.96
C GLN A 266 29.48 26.36 -54.09
#